data_AF-A0A090QYA3-F1
#
_entry.id   AF-A0A090QYA3-F1
#
_cell.length_a   1.000
_cell.length_b   1.000
_cell.length_c   1.000
_cell.angle_alpha   90.00
_cell.angle_beta   90.00
_cell.angle_gamma   90.00
#
_symmetry.space_group_name_H-M   'P 1'
#
loop_
_entity.id
_entity.type
_entity.pdbx_description
1 polymer ?
#
loop_
_entity_poly.entity_id
_entity_poly.type
_entity_poly.pdbx_seq_one_letter_code
_entity_poly.pdbx_strand_id
1 'polypeptide(L)'
;MPEHQDQIVANFNPFSKLSMPTTHQFIFEPLIIFNTLQNNKPEYRLAVHYRLDKDLKGISFTLRKGVKWSDGTPFTADDVLFSFSLTKQRPDLDANAIYQWIDYVEKRGSHEVYIKLKKPNALVAYTLVLQPIVPKHQWENVKDITTYTNAHPIGTGPFTEISHMDDEEYVQCANPYYWQADQRHIDCLRYPKVSNNEEFIRRIANGEFDWSGSFIPDIDRRYASFSPNFKYWLPPASNISIMFNFKTANPEIRDVFSNVQFRRAVSMSIQRQLLIDIAAFGQGEPSRYASGVSPQFKTGLIRSAQKNTCRS
;
A
#
# COMPACT_ATOMS: atom_id res chain seq x y z
N MET A 1 -4.23 -1.27 -7.20
CA MET A 1 -4.23 -1.85 -8.58
C MET A 1 -4.76 -3.25 -8.47
N PRO A 2 -5.50 -3.77 -9.47
CA PRO A 2 -5.99 -5.13 -9.40
C PRO A 2 -4.82 -6.12 -9.28
N GLU A 3 -4.71 -6.80 -8.14
CA GLU A 3 -3.85 -7.97 -8.01
C GLU A 3 -4.61 -9.18 -8.56
N HIS A 4 -3.91 -10.09 -9.25
CA HIS A 4 -4.51 -11.34 -9.71
C HIS A 4 -5.03 -12.10 -8.49
N GLN A 5 -6.35 -12.21 -8.39
CA GLN A 5 -7.02 -12.94 -7.33
C GLN A 5 -7.89 -13.99 -8.01
N ASP A 6 -7.51 -15.26 -7.87
CA ASP A 6 -8.16 -16.38 -8.56
C ASP A 6 -9.58 -16.65 -8.03
N GLN A 7 -9.95 -16.01 -6.92
CA GLN A 7 -11.23 -16.17 -6.25
C GLN A 7 -11.74 -14.82 -5.73
N ILE A 8 -13.02 -14.53 -6.00
CA ILE A 8 -13.75 -13.45 -5.36
C ILE A 8 -14.41 -14.04 -4.12
N VAL A 9 -13.95 -13.59 -2.95
CA VAL A 9 -14.48 -14.01 -1.65
C VAL A 9 -14.78 -12.73 -0.88
N ALA A 10 -15.93 -12.66 -0.21
CA ALA A 10 -16.32 -11.53 0.63
C ALA A 10 -15.43 -11.41 1.88
N ASN A 11 -14.17 -11.01 1.66
CA ASN A 11 -13.16 -10.79 2.68
C ASN A 11 -12.63 -9.36 2.59
N PHE A 12 -13.17 -8.49 3.42
CA PHE A 12 -12.75 -7.09 3.56
C PHE A 12 -12.08 -6.82 4.91
N ASN A 13 -11.41 -7.83 5.48
CA ASN A 13 -10.63 -7.65 6.70
C ASN A 13 -9.26 -7.01 6.36
N PRO A 14 -8.98 -5.76 6.76
CA PRO A 14 -7.75 -5.07 6.37
C PRO A 14 -6.49 -5.63 7.05
N PHE A 15 -6.61 -6.59 7.97
CA PHE A 15 -5.48 -7.31 8.55
C PHE A 15 -5.21 -8.65 7.85
N SER A 16 -6.09 -9.06 6.93
CA SER A 16 -5.95 -10.32 6.18
C SER A 16 -5.13 -10.12 4.91
N LYS A 17 -4.18 -11.02 4.68
CA LYS A 17 -3.43 -11.12 3.41
C LYS A 17 -4.30 -11.59 2.23
N LEU A 18 -5.49 -12.10 2.51
CA LEU A 18 -6.47 -12.57 1.53
C LEU A 18 -7.61 -11.56 1.33
N SER A 19 -7.46 -10.33 1.83
CA SER A 19 -8.47 -9.31 1.67
C SER A 19 -8.61 -8.88 0.21
N MET A 20 -9.82 -8.47 -0.17
CA MET A 20 -10.07 -7.95 -1.51
C MET A 20 -9.22 -6.69 -1.75
N PRO A 21 -8.62 -6.51 -2.94
CA PRO A 21 -7.67 -5.43 -3.23
C PRO A 21 -8.17 -4.01 -2.99
N THR A 22 -9.49 -3.80 -2.93
CA THR A 22 -10.11 -2.50 -2.65
C THR A 22 -10.41 -2.26 -1.16
N THR A 23 -9.97 -3.14 -0.26
CA THR A 23 -10.21 -3.02 1.18
C THR A 23 -9.47 -1.80 1.77
N HIS A 24 -8.17 -1.69 1.50
CA HIS A 24 -7.39 -0.55 1.95
C HIS A 24 -7.70 0.70 1.12
N GLN A 25 -7.64 1.86 1.77
CA GLN A 25 -7.90 3.19 1.19
C GLN A 25 -9.36 3.45 0.81
N PHE A 26 -10.03 2.54 0.09
CA PHE A 26 -11.40 2.76 -0.36
C PHE A 26 -12.44 2.46 0.72
N ILE A 27 -12.27 1.38 1.50
CA ILE A 27 -13.11 1.10 2.68
C ILE A 27 -12.49 1.74 3.91
N PHE A 28 -11.23 1.41 4.19
CA PHE A 28 -10.48 1.92 5.34
C PHE A 28 -9.49 2.99 4.90
N GLU A 29 -9.93 4.25 4.95
CA GLU A 29 -9.09 5.40 4.59
C GLU A 29 -8.00 5.60 5.66
N PRO A 30 -6.73 5.86 5.27
CA PRO A 30 -5.66 6.09 6.24
C PRO A 30 -5.78 7.46 6.91
N LEU A 31 -5.01 7.67 7.98
CA LEU A 31 -4.90 9.00 8.61
C LEU A 31 -4.28 10.04 7.65
N ILE A 32 -3.24 9.63 6.91
CA ILE A 32 -2.47 10.45 5.98
C ILE A 32 -2.00 9.55 4.84
N ILE A 33 -2.01 10.08 3.62
CA ILE A 33 -1.36 9.45 2.46
C ILE A 33 -0.07 10.22 2.18
N PHE A 34 1.07 9.55 2.06
CA PHE A 34 2.32 10.20 1.68
C PHE A 34 2.54 10.07 0.17
N ASN A 35 2.61 11.20 -0.53
CA ASN A 35 2.83 11.24 -1.97
C ASN A 35 4.30 11.01 -2.28
N THR A 36 4.65 9.77 -2.64
CA THR A 36 6.03 9.34 -2.90
C THR A 36 6.64 10.00 -4.13
N LEU A 37 5.82 10.42 -5.11
CA LEU A 37 6.26 11.15 -6.30
C LEU A 37 6.59 12.62 -5.99
N GLN A 38 6.08 13.17 -4.88
CA GLN A 38 6.32 14.54 -4.44
C GLN A 38 7.13 14.59 -3.14
N ASN A 39 8.23 13.83 -3.08
CA ASN A 39 9.15 13.80 -1.92
C ASN A 39 8.43 13.51 -0.59
N ASN A 40 7.53 12.53 -0.60
CA ASN A 40 6.71 12.14 0.55
C ASN A 40 5.94 13.31 1.15
N LYS A 41 5.39 14.20 0.30
CA LYS A 41 4.48 15.25 0.78
C LYS A 41 3.25 14.60 1.44
N PRO A 42 2.88 14.98 2.68
CA PRO A 42 1.72 14.44 3.34
C PRO A 42 0.43 15.01 2.72
N GLU A 43 -0.51 14.13 2.41
CA GLU A 43 -1.88 14.42 2.03
C GLU A 43 -2.80 13.99 3.19
N TYR A 44 -3.35 15.00 3.88
CA TYR A 44 -4.11 14.83 5.11
C TYR A 44 -5.52 14.30 4.83
N ARG A 45 -5.83 13.13 5.40
CA ARG A 45 -7.07 12.39 5.20
C ARG A 45 -7.91 12.42 6.49
N LEU A 46 -8.01 11.30 7.21
CA LEU A 46 -8.71 11.24 8.51
C LEU A 46 -7.98 12.01 9.62
N ALA A 47 -6.69 12.31 9.45
CA ALA A 47 -5.97 13.30 10.25
C ALA A 47 -5.77 14.59 9.46
N VAL A 48 -5.83 15.74 10.14
CA VAL A 48 -5.58 17.07 9.56
C VAL A 48 -4.15 17.56 9.80
N HIS A 49 -3.44 16.94 10.75
CA HIS A 49 -2.07 17.30 11.09
C HIS A 49 -1.37 16.17 11.87
N TYR A 50 -0.04 16.13 11.80
CA TYR A 50 0.78 15.40 12.76
C TYR A 50 1.96 16.27 13.21
N ARG A 51 2.41 16.07 14.45
CA ARG A 51 3.54 16.79 15.05
C ARG A 51 4.46 15.83 15.78
N LEU A 52 5.75 15.86 15.43
CA LEU A 52 6.79 15.15 16.17
C LEU A 52 7.22 15.95 17.40
N ASP A 53 7.53 15.25 18.49
CA ASP A 53 8.21 15.84 19.64
C ASP A 53 9.62 16.29 19.26
N LYS A 54 10.17 17.26 20.00
CA LYS A 54 11.51 17.83 19.73
C LYS A 54 12.63 16.78 19.77
N ASP A 55 12.48 15.75 20.59
CA ASP A 55 13.43 14.63 20.73
C ASP A 55 13.15 13.48 19.74
N LEU A 56 12.14 13.63 18.88
CA LEU A 56 11.65 12.64 17.93
C LEU A 56 11.21 11.32 18.58
N LYS A 57 10.92 11.30 19.89
CA LYS A 57 10.44 10.12 20.64
C LYS A 57 8.93 10.13 20.86
N GLY A 58 8.20 10.96 20.14
CA GLY A 58 6.75 11.00 20.21
C GLY A 58 6.15 11.68 19.01
N ILE A 59 4.90 11.35 18.72
CA ILE A 59 4.12 11.92 17.63
C ILE A 59 2.67 12.10 18.07
N SER A 60 2.11 13.30 17.85
CA SER A 60 0.67 13.57 17.97
C SER A 60 0.04 13.57 16.57
N PHE A 61 -1.12 12.94 16.42
CA PHE A 61 -2.01 13.08 15.27
C PHE A 61 -3.26 13.84 15.70
N THR A 62 -3.59 14.92 14.97
CA THR A 62 -4.86 15.65 15.12
C THR A 62 -5.86 15.10 14.12
N LEU A 63 -6.94 14.52 14.61
CA LEU A 63 -7.97 13.87 13.80
C LEU A 63 -8.95 14.91 13.24
N ARG A 64 -9.46 14.62 12.05
CA ARG A 64 -10.48 15.42 11.39
C ARG A 64 -11.81 15.31 12.13
N LYS A 65 -12.43 16.45 12.41
CA LYS A 65 -13.76 16.51 13.02
C LYS A 65 -14.85 16.27 11.98
N GLY A 66 -15.98 15.72 12.43
CA GLY A 66 -17.17 15.54 11.59
C GLY A 66 -17.11 14.35 10.62
N VAL A 67 -16.04 13.55 10.66
CA VAL A 67 -15.96 12.29 9.91
C VAL A 67 -16.90 11.28 10.55
N LYS A 68 -17.58 10.51 9.70
CA LYS A 68 -18.43 9.39 10.09
C LYS A 68 -17.96 8.11 9.41
N TRP A 69 -18.21 7.00 10.07
CA TRP A 69 -18.25 5.68 9.47
C TRP A 69 -19.48 5.56 8.55
N SER A 70 -19.48 4.57 7.66
CA SER A 70 -20.54 4.34 6.67
C SER A 70 -21.91 3.95 7.26
N ASP A 71 -21.96 3.64 8.56
CA ASP A 71 -23.20 3.43 9.32
C ASP A 71 -23.70 4.71 10.01
N GLY A 72 -22.99 5.83 9.86
CA GLY A 72 -23.30 7.12 10.46
C GLY A 72 -22.65 7.37 11.83
N THR A 73 -21.99 6.36 12.42
CA THR A 73 -21.29 6.50 13.70
C THR A 73 -20.10 7.46 13.58
N PRO A 74 -19.85 8.38 14.53
CA PRO A 74 -18.70 9.28 14.45
C PRO A 74 -17.35 8.54 14.50
N PHE A 75 -16.42 8.94 13.62
CA PHE A 75 -15.02 8.51 13.70
C PHE A 75 -14.26 9.32 14.76
N THR A 76 -13.55 8.65 15.67
CA THR A 76 -12.86 9.32 16.79
C THR A 76 -11.52 8.68 17.13
N ALA A 77 -10.81 9.29 18.09
CA ALA A 77 -9.59 8.74 18.66
C ALA A 77 -9.77 7.38 19.35
N ASP A 78 -11.00 6.99 19.71
CA ASP A 78 -11.27 5.66 20.27
C ASP A 78 -11.08 4.55 19.23
N ASP A 79 -11.43 4.80 17.96
CA ASP A 79 -11.21 3.86 16.85
C ASP A 79 -9.72 3.65 16.58
N VAL A 80 -8.95 4.74 16.62
CA VAL A 80 -7.50 4.70 16.44
C VAL A 80 -6.87 3.93 17.59
N LEU A 81 -7.16 4.28 18.85
CA LEU A 81 -6.59 3.60 20.01
C LEU A 81 -6.92 2.10 20.00
N PHE A 82 -8.17 1.76 19.68
CA PHE A 82 -8.62 0.38 19.54
C PHE A 82 -7.82 -0.37 18.46
N SER A 83 -7.70 0.19 17.26
CA SER A 83 -7.01 -0.43 16.13
C SER A 83 -5.53 -0.71 16.41
N PHE A 84 -4.84 0.22 17.09
CA PHE A 84 -3.48 -0.02 17.57
C PHE A 84 -3.47 -1.14 18.62
N SER A 85 -4.36 -1.08 19.63
CA SER A 85 -4.44 -2.10 20.68
C SER A 85 -4.65 -3.53 20.15
N LEU A 86 -5.39 -3.69 19.04
CA LEU A 86 -5.57 -4.97 18.37
C LEU A 86 -4.23 -5.57 17.93
N THR A 87 -3.45 -4.82 17.14
CA THR A 87 -2.13 -5.28 16.67
C THR A 87 -1.09 -5.41 17.80
N LYS A 88 -1.27 -4.70 18.92
CA LYS A 88 -0.45 -4.92 20.12
C LYS A 88 -0.68 -6.29 20.73
N GLN A 89 -1.96 -6.69 20.82
CA GLN A 89 -2.38 -7.97 21.40
C GLN A 89 -2.18 -9.14 20.43
N ARG A 90 -2.16 -8.85 19.12
CA ARG A 90 -1.95 -9.79 18.03
C ARG A 90 -0.79 -9.34 17.13
N PRO A 91 0.47 -9.57 17.54
CA PRO A 91 1.64 -9.17 16.76
C PRO A 91 1.70 -9.80 15.38
N ASP A 92 1.02 -10.93 15.15
CA ASP A 92 0.88 -11.57 13.84
C ASP A 92 0.07 -10.73 12.83
N LEU A 93 -0.76 -9.79 13.32
CA LEU A 93 -1.50 -8.82 12.50
C LEU A 93 -0.69 -7.54 12.22
N ASP A 94 0.46 -7.33 12.89
CA ASP A 94 1.33 -6.17 12.68
C ASP A 94 2.20 -6.34 11.43
N ALA A 95 1.59 -6.18 10.26
CA ALA A 95 2.25 -6.35 8.97
C ALA A 95 3.46 -5.40 8.74
N ASN A 96 3.50 -4.27 9.46
CA ASN A 96 4.54 -3.25 9.32
C ASN A 96 5.54 -3.23 10.49
N ALA A 97 5.44 -4.18 11.41
CA ALA A 97 6.23 -4.26 12.63
C ALA A 97 6.28 -2.92 13.40
N ILE A 98 5.16 -2.21 13.49
CA ILE A 98 5.07 -0.89 14.12
C ILE A 98 5.44 -0.91 15.61
N TYR A 99 5.20 -2.02 16.30
CA TYR A 99 5.49 -2.15 17.73
C TYR A 99 6.97 -2.22 18.09
N GLN A 100 7.87 -2.38 17.11
CA GLN A 100 9.30 -2.18 17.35
C GLN A 100 9.64 -0.71 17.68
N TRP A 101 8.78 0.22 17.26
CA TRP A 101 8.94 1.67 17.47
C TRP A 101 8.08 2.18 18.62
N ILE A 102 6.87 1.66 18.78
CA ILE A 102 5.88 2.15 19.75
C ILE A 102 6.19 1.65 21.16
N ASP A 103 6.21 2.58 22.12
CA ASP A 103 6.17 2.29 23.55
C ASP A 103 4.70 2.18 24.03
N TYR A 104 3.96 3.28 23.92
CA TYR A 104 2.53 3.32 24.20
C TYR A 104 1.78 4.26 23.25
N VAL A 105 0.46 4.03 23.17
CA VAL A 105 -0.50 4.87 22.43
C VAL A 105 -1.50 5.40 23.45
N GLU A 106 -1.75 6.69 23.45
CA GLU A 106 -2.70 7.34 24.34
C GLU A 106 -3.67 8.24 23.57
N LYS A 107 -4.91 8.28 24.05
CA LYS A 107 -5.93 9.21 23.58
C LYS A 107 -5.81 10.53 24.34
N ARG A 108 -5.72 11.66 23.65
CA ARG A 108 -5.70 13.03 24.22
C ARG A 108 -6.98 13.78 23.86
N GLY A 109 -8.12 13.24 24.30
CA GLY A 109 -9.43 13.73 23.91
C GLY A 109 -9.97 13.04 22.64
N SER A 110 -11.11 13.49 22.13
CA SER A 110 -11.84 12.76 21.06
C SER A 110 -11.20 12.84 19.68
N HIS A 111 -10.30 13.80 19.44
CA HIS A 111 -9.71 14.07 18.13
C HIS A 111 -8.18 14.26 18.19
N GLU A 112 -7.52 13.74 19.22
CA GLU A 112 -6.05 13.71 19.27
C GLU A 112 -5.58 12.38 19.82
N VAL A 113 -4.58 11.81 19.15
CA VAL A 113 -3.89 10.58 19.56
C VAL A 113 -2.41 10.90 19.66
N TYR A 114 -1.80 10.53 20.78
CA TYR A 114 -0.35 10.61 20.97
C TYR A 114 0.24 9.21 21.01
N ILE A 115 1.39 9.04 20.35
CA ILE A 115 2.13 7.80 20.31
C ILE A 115 3.54 8.09 20.83
N LYS A 116 3.91 7.45 21.94
CA LYS A 116 5.27 7.47 22.47
C LYS A 116 6.12 6.43 21.77
N LEU A 117 7.35 6.80 21.43
CA LEU A 117 8.31 5.91 20.77
C LEU A 117 9.40 5.46 21.74
N LYS A 118 9.85 4.22 21.56
CA LYS A 118 10.98 3.61 22.28
C LYS A 118 12.31 4.30 21.96
N LYS A 119 12.46 4.80 20.73
CA LYS A 119 13.67 5.45 20.22
C LYS A 119 13.33 6.57 19.23
N PRO A 120 14.21 7.58 19.06
CA PRO A 120 14.00 8.66 18.11
C PRO A 120 13.76 8.14 16.68
N ASN A 121 12.73 8.63 16.00
CA ASN A 121 12.48 8.32 14.59
C ASN A 121 11.74 9.46 13.87
N ALA A 122 12.45 10.19 13.00
CA ALA A 122 11.90 11.30 12.21
C ALA A 122 10.91 10.86 11.12
N LEU A 123 10.94 9.59 10.70
CA LEU A 123 10.13 9.04 9.61
C LEU A 123 8.97 8.17 10.12
N VAL A 124 8.77 8.11 11.45
CA VAL A 124 7.81 7.18 12.06
C VAL A 124 6.39 7.35 11.52
N ALA A 125 6.00 8.58 11.15
CA ALA A 125 4.68 8.86 10.58
C ALA A 125 4.43 8.02 9.33
N TYR A 126 5.43 7.82 8.47
CA TYR A 126 5.31 7.05 7.23
C TYR A 126 4.90 5.60 7.50
N THR A 127 5.40 5.00 8.58
CA THR A 127 5.09 3.62 8.95
C THR A 127 3.78 3.51 9.75
N LEU A 128 3.53 4.44 10.68
CA LEU A 128 2.35 4.37 11.56
C LEU A 128 1.04 4.57 10.80
N VAL A 129 1.03 5.38 9.73
CA VAL A 129 -0.20 5.63 8.95
C VAL A 129 -0.60 4.45 8.06
N LEU A 130 0.27 3.44 7.92
CA LEU A 130 -0.04 2.18 7.22
C LEU A 130 -0.83 1.21 8.11
N GLN A 131 -0.94 1.48 9.42
CA GLN A 131 -1.80 0.73 10.33
C GLN A 131 -3.26 0.94 9.92
N PRO A 132 -4.01 -0.11 9.56
CA PRO A 132 -5.44 0.02 9.30
C PRO A 132 -6.17 0.51 10.55
N ILE A 133 -7.08 1.45 10.37
CA ILE A 133 -7.98 1.93 11.42
C ILE A 133 -9.37 1.37 11.14
N VAL A 134 -9.92 0.64 12.11
CA VAL A 134 -11.22 -0.05 12.02
C VAL A 134 -12.22 0.50 13.04
N PRO A 135 -13.53 0.40 12.78
CA PRO A 135 -14.55 0.91 13.69
C PRO A 135 -14.58 0.09 14.97
N LYS A 136 -14.28 0.73 16.11
CA LYS A 136 -14.26 0.03 17.41
C LYS A 136 -15.59 -0.69 17.67
N HIS A 137 -16.71 -0.03 17.39
CA HIS A 137 -18.06 -0.55 17.66
C HIS A 137 -18.44 -1.80 16.86
N GLN A 138 -17.81 -2.04 15.70
CA GLN A 138 -17.99 -3.28 14.94
C GLN A 138 -16.98 -4.36 15.39
N TRP A 139 -15.76 -3.95 15.69
CA TRP A 139 -14.63 -4.88 15.86
C TRP A 139 -14.39 -5.32 17.30
N GLU A 140 -14.88 -4.60 18.31
CA GLU A 140 -14.62 -4.91 19.73
C GLU A 140 -15.22 -6.25 20.18
N ASN A 141 -16.25 -6.73 19.48
CA ASN A 141 -16.91 -8.01 19.76
C ASN A 141 -16.45 -9.16 18.86
N VAL A 142 -15.48 -8.93 17.96
CA VAL A 142 -14.93 -9.97 17.09
C VAL A 142 -14.02 -10.88 17.89
N LYS A 143 -14.44 -12.14 18.07
CA LYS A 143 -13.71 -13.14 18.88
C LYS A 143 -12.36 -13.51 18.28
N ASP A 144 -12.31 -13.73 16.97
CA ASP A 144 -11.09 -14.06 16.26
C ASP A 144 -10.97 -13.26 14.97
N ILE A 145 -10.06 -12.29 15.00
CA ILE A 145 -9.79 -11.40 13.88
C ILE A 145 -9.11 -12.15 12.72
N THR A 146 -8.42 -13.26 12.96
CA THR A 146 -7.73 -13.99 11.87
C THR A 146 -8.66 -14.73 10.93
N THR A 147 -9.84 -15.10 11.42
CA THR A 147 -10.87 -15.79 10.63
C THR A 147 -12.05 -14.90 10.27
N TYR A 148 -12.16 -13.72 10.90
CA TYR A 148 -13.19 -12.73 10.56
C TYR A 148 -12.96 -12.18 9.16
N THR A 149 -13.87 -12.45 8.22
CA THR A 149 -13.74 -11.97 6.85
C THR A 149 -14.25 -10.55 6.66
N ASN A 150 -15.03 -9.99 7.59
CA ASN A 150 -15.64 -8.67 7.43
C ASN A 150 -16.46 -8.54 6.12
N ALA A 151 -17.31 -9.52 5.81
CA ALA A 151 -18.11 -9.54 4.57
C ALA A 151 -19.05 -8.33 4.40
N HIS A 152 -19.40 -7.65 5.50
CA HIS A 152 -20.20 -6.42 5.51
C HIS A 152 -19.39 -5.29 6.17
N PRO A 153 -18.47 -4.66 5.43
CA PRO A 153 -17.54 -3.70 5.99
C PRO A 153 -18.21 -2.38 6.37
N ILE A 154 -17.86 -1.86 7.55
CA ILE A 154 -18.14 -0.47 7.93
C ILE A 154 -16.82 0.32 7.77
N GLY A 155 -16.84 1.38 6.97
CA GLY A 155 -15.64 2.09 6.53
C GLY A 155 -15.78 3.61 6.58
N THR A 156 -14.64 4.31 6.58
CA THR A 156 -14.56 5.78 6.49
C THR A 156 -14.29 6.28 5.08
N GLY A 157 -13.82 5.39 4.19
CA GLY A 157 -13.40 5.75 2.84
C GLY A 157 -14.57 5.98 1.88
N PRO A 158 -14.24 6.33 0.61
CA PRO A 158 -15.22 6.77 -0.39
C PRO A 158 -16.19 5.69 -0.88
N PHE A 159 -15.81 4.40 -0.79
CA PHE A 159 -16.62 3.31 -1.30
C PHE A 159 -16.71 2.19 -0.25
N THR A 160 -17.89 1.92 0.28
CA THR A 160 -18.09 0.95 1.37
C THR A 160 -19.25 0.00 1.14
N GLU A 161 -20.17 0.34 0.25
CA GLU A 161 -21.34 -0.48 -0.03
C GLU A 161 -20.97 -1.58 -1.03
N ILE A 162 -21.08 -2.85 -0.64
CA ILE A 162 -20.92 -3.97 -1.57
C ILE A 162 -22.30 -4.23 -2.20
N SER A 163 -22.55 -3.64 -3.37
CA SER A 163 -23.85 -3.68 -4.05
C SER A 163 -24.05 -4.95 -4.87
N HIS A 164 -22.96 -5.56 -5.32
CA HIS A 164 -22.96 -6.81 -6.07
C HIS A 164 -21.67 -7.59 -5.78
N MET A 165 -21.77 -8.92 -5.67
CA MET A 165 -20.63 -9.81 -5.60
C MET A 165 -21.05 -11.22 -6.02
N ASP A 166 -20.34 -11.77 -7.00
CA ASP A 166 -20.42 -13.16 -7.43
C ASP A 166 -19.02 -13.71 -7.77
N ASP A 167 -18.96 -14.87 -8.42
CA ASP A 167 -17.70 -15.52 -8.78
C ASP A 167 -16.92 -14.80 -9.90
N GLU A 168 -17.54 -13.85 -10.60
CA GLU A 168 -17.01 -13.15 -11.77
C GLU A 168 -16.67 -11.68 -11.51
N GLU A 169 -17.37 -11.01 -10.59
CA GLU A 169 -17.06 -9.63 -10.21
C GLU A 169 -17.59 -9.23 -8.83
N TYR A 170 -17.12 -8.09 -8.33
CA TYR A 170 -17.82 -7.35 -7.28
C TYR A 170 -17.87 -5.86 -7.59
N VAL A 171 -18.91 -5.21 -7.06
CA VAL A 171 -19.17 -3.77 -7.20
C VAL A 171 -19.20 -3.15 -5.81
N GLN A 172 -18.32 -2.16 -5.61
CA GLN A 172 -18.16 -1.42 -4.36
C GLN A 172 -18.56 0.05 -4.59
N CYS A 173 -19.72 0.43 -4.07
CA CYS A 173 -20.36 1.73 -4.27
C CYS A 173 -20.11 2.71 -3.11
N ALA A 174 -20.52 3.95 -3.37
CA ALA A 174 -20.49 5.10 -2.50
C ALA A 174 -20.67 4.80 -1.01
N ASN A 175 -19.83 5.40 -0.17
CA ASN A 175 -20.16 5.57 1.24
C ASN A 175 -21.17 6.73 1.40
N PRO A 176 -22.39 6.48 1.91
CA PRO A 176 -23.42 7.51 2.04
C PRO A 176 -23.07 8.63 3.03
N TYR A 177 -22.09 8.42 3.90
CA TYR A 177 -21.61 9.40 4.89
C TYR A 177 -20.17 9.86 4.64
N TYR A 178 -19.67 9.70 3.40
CA TYR A 178 -18.30 10.06 3.08
C TYR A 178 -18.00 11.54 3.33
N TRP A 179 -16.94 11.81 4.08
CA TRP A 179 -16.59 13.16 4.54
C TRP A 179 -16.14 14.11 3.42
N GLN A 180 -15.78 13.58 2.23
CA GLN A 180 -15.53 14.37 1.01
C GLN A 180 -16.47 14.00 -0.13
N ALA A 181 -17.76 13.77 0.16
CA ALA A 181 -18.75 13.42 -0.85
C ALA A 181 -18.71 14.37 -2.07
N ASP A 182 -18.58 15.68 -1.86
CA ASP A 182 -18.56 16.69 -2.93
C ASP A 182 -17.36 16.57 -3.90
N GLN A 183 -16.29 15.88 -3.49
CA GLN A 183 -15.09 15.66 -4.32
C GLN A 183 -15.09 14.29 -5.01
N ARG A 184 -16.11 13.46 -4.74
CA ARG A 184 -16.23 12.12 -5.32
C ARG A 184 -17.05 12.21 -6.60
N HIS A 185 -16.38 12.00 -7.73
CA HIS A 185 -16.99 12.01 -9.07
C HIS A 185 -17.25 10.61 -9.65
N ILE A 186 -17.05 9.56 -8.84
CA ILE A 186 -17.21 8.16 -9.22
C ILE A 186 -18.24 7.54 -8.27
N ASP A 187 -19.27 6.90 -8.82
CA ASP A 187 -20.34 6.30 -8.02
C ASP A 187 -19.95 4.95 -7.42
N CYS A 188 -19.38 4.07 -8.23
CA CYS A 188 -18.98 2.73 -7.82
C CYS A 188 -17.67 2.31 -8.49
N LEU A 189 -16.95 1.42 -7.80
CA LEU A 189 -15.83 0.66 -8.34
C LEU A 189 -16.35 -0.70 -8.76
N ARG A 190 -16.25 -1.03 -10.05
CA ARG A 190 -16.46 -2.39 -10.55
C ARG A 190 -15.12 -3.10 -10.65
N TYR A 191 -15.02 -4.25 -10.00
CA TYR A 191 -13.81 -5.07 -10.00
C TYR A 191 -14.12 -6.45 -10.60
N PRO A 192 -13.85 -6.65 -11.89
CA PRO A 192 -14.02 -7.94 -12.52
C PRO A 192 -12.87 -8.89 -12.16
N LYS A 193 -13.17 -10.18 -12.04
CA LYS A 193 -12.20 -11.26 -11.99
C LYS A 193 -11.45 -11.33 -13.32
N VAL A 194 -10.15 -11.59 -13.22
CA VAL A 194 -9.24 -11.76 -14.37
C VAL A 194 -8.24 -12.84 -13.99
N SER A 195 -8.34 -14.01 -14.64
CA SER A 195 -7.62 -15.21 -14.20
C SER A 195 -6.15 -15.22 -14.62
N ASN A 196 -5.80 -14.50 -15.70
CA ASN A 196 -4.42 -14.41 -16.17
C ASN A 196 -4.22 -13.19 -17.08
N ASN A 197 -2.94 -12.94 -17.44
CA ASN A 197 -2.57 -11.78 -18.23
C ASN A 197 -3.06 -11.84 -19.70
N GLU A 198 -3.25 -13.05 -20.26
CA GLU A 198 -3.75 -13.18 -21.63
C GLU A 198 -5.23 -12.78 -21.73
N GLU A 199 -6.03 -13.20 -20.73
CA GLU A 199 -7.41 -12.77 -20.57
C GLU A 199 -7.51 -11.25 -20.38
N PHE A 200 -6.65 -10.69 -19.50
CA PHE A 200 -6.54 -9.25 -19.29
C PHE A 200 -6.28 -8.49 -20.60
N ILE A 201 -5.25 -8.87 -21.36
CA ILE A 201 -4.84 -8.19 -22.60
C ILE A 201 -5.97 -8.21 -23.62
N ARG A 202 -6.68 -9.34 -23.77
CA ARG A 202 -7.84 -9.44 -24.67
C ARG A 202 -8.96 -8.48 -24.27
N ARG A 203 -9.29 -8.42 -22.98
CA ARG A 203 -10.41 -7.63 -22.46
C ARG A 203 -10.10 -6.12 -22.44
N ILE A 204 -8.87 -5.73 -22.09
CA ILE A 204 -8.47 -4.32 -22.14
C ILE A 204 -8.38 -3.79 -23.57
N ALA A 205 -8.02 -4.64 -24.54
CA ALA A 205 -8.08 -4.28 -25.96
C ALA A 205 -9.51 -3.97 -26.44
N ASN A 206 -10.53 -4.53 -25.79
CA ASN A 206 -11.94 -4.26 -26.06
C ASN A 206 -12.50 -3.05 -25.28
N GLY A 207 -11.68 -2.38 -24.46
CA GLY A 207 -12.10 -1.24 -23.66
C GLY A 207 -12.89 -1.59 -22.40
N GLU A 208 -12.73 -2.80 -21.87
CA GLU A 208 -13.46 -3.26 -20.66
C GLU A 208 -12.90 -2.69 -19.33
N PHE A 209 -11.81 -1.92 -19.34
CA PHE A 209 -11.17 -1.38 -18.14
C PHE A 209 -10.90 0.12 -18.26
N ASP A 210 -11.23 0.86 -17.21
CA ASP A 210 -10.91 2.29 -17.08
C ASP A 210 -9.55 2.52 -16.40
N TRP A 211 -9.20 1.69 -15.42
CA TRP A 211 -7.96 1.83 -14.65
C TRP A 211 -7.29 0.47 -14.38
N SER A 212 -6.04 0.33 -14.80
CA SER A 212 -5.22 -0.87 -14.57
C SER A 212 -3.75 -0.52 -14.34
N GLY A 213 -3.01 -1.47 -13.77
CA GLY A 213 -1.55 -1.44 -13.61
C GLY A 213 -0.85 -2.69 -14.10
N SER A 214 -1.55 -3.56 -14.85
CA SER A 214 -1.00 -4.83 -15.31
C SER A 214 -0.08 -4.67 -16.52
N PHE A 215 0.82 -5.63 -16.71
CA PHE A 215 1.79 -5.63 -17.80
C PHE A 215 1.13 -5.90 -19.16
N ILE A 216 1.37 -5.02 -20.14
CA ILE A 216 0.97 -5.21 -21.53
C ILE A 216 2.23 -5.28 -22.40
N PRO A 217 2.52 -6.43 -23.04
CA PRO A 217 3.66 -6.54 -23.95
C PRO A 217 3.43 -5.66 -25.18
N ASP A 218 4.46 -4.91 -25.59
CA ASP A 218 4.38 -4.02 -26.76
C ASP A 218 3.14 -3.09 -26.70
N ILE A 219 3.05 -2.32 -25.60
CA ILE A 219 1.87 -1.53 -25.22
C ILE A 219 1.40 -0.56 -26.31
N ASP A 220 2.29 -0.06 -27.15
CA ASP A 220 1.93 0.82 -28.26
C ASP A 220 1.09 0.07 -29.30
N ARG A 221 1.58 -1.08 -29.77
CA ARG A 221 0.88 -1.87 -30.80
C ARG A 221 -0.29 -2.67 -30.24
N ARG A 222 -0.21 -3.14 -28.99
CA ARG A 222 -1.22 -4.04 -28.38
C ARG A 222 -2.26 -3.37 -27.51
N TYR A 223 -2.19 -2.05 -27.34
CA TYR A 223 -3.18 -1.30 -26.58
C TYR A 223 -3.38 0.11 -27.15
N ALA A 224 -2.38 0.99 -27.11
CA ALA A 224 -2.57 2.40 -27.45
C ALA A 224 -3.01 2.65 -28.90
N SER A 225 -2.60 1.79 -29.84
CA SER A 225 -3.00 1.91 -31.25
C SER A 225 -4.46 1.53 -31.54
N PHE A 226 -5.15 0.84 -30.62
CA PHE A 226 -6.51 0.34 -30.86
C PHE A 226 -7.58 1.44 -30.70
N SER A 227 -7.29 2.47 -29.91
CA SER A 227 -8.21 3.59 -29.71
C SER A 227 -7.47 4.86 -29.27
N PRO A 228 -7.85 6.05 -29.76
CA PRO A 228 -7.28 7.30 -29.28
C PRO A 228 -7.57 7.55 -27.78
N ASN A 229 -8.54 6.86 -27.19
CA ASN A 229 -8.88 6.96 -25.76
C ASN A 229 -8.01 6.06 -24.88
N PHE A 230 -7.28 5.09 -25.46
CA PHE A 230 -6.42 4.19 -24.71
C PHE A 230 -5.09 4.89 -24.42
N LYS A 231 -4.95 5.31 -23.17
CA LYS A 231 -3.78 6.04 -22.66
C LYS A 231 -3.05 5.21 -21.63
N TYR A 232 -1.75 5.42 -21.57
CA TYR A 232 -0.90 4.85 -20.53
C TYR A 232 0.09 5.91 -20.03
N TRP A 233 0.54 5.74 -18.80
CA TRP A 233 1.61 6.51 -18.21
C TRP A 233 2.48 5.57 -17.39
N LEU A 234 3.76 5.47 -17.76
CA LEU A 234 4.73 4.58 -17.14
C LEU A 234 5.79 5.41 -16.41
N PRO A 235 5.48 5.97 -15.22
CA PRO A 235 6.49 6.68 -14.45
C PRO A 235 7.59 5.70 -14.00
N PRO A 236 8.83 6.18 -13.83
CA PRO A 236 9.88 5.36 -13.22
C PRO A 236 9.43 4.80 -11.88
N ALA A 237 9.66 3.49 -11.68
CA ALA A 237 9.21 2.74 -10.52
C ALA A 237 10.39 2.11 -9.76
N SER A 238 10.07 1.21 -8.83
CA SER A 238 11.04 0.46 -8.03
C SER A 238 11.91 -0.48 -8.85
N ASN A 239 13.06 -0.89 -8.28
CA ASN A 239 13.90 -1.90 -8.90
C ASN A 239 13.25 -3.28 -8.87
N ILE A 240 13.59 -4.08 -9.88
CA ILE A 240 13.36 -5.52 -9.91
C ILE A 240 14.70 -6.20 -9.62
N SER A 241 14.71 -7.18 -8.69
CA SER A 241 15.93 -7.86 -8.28
C SER A 241 15.68 -9.32 -7.94
N ILE A 242 16.71 -10.16 -8.09
CA ILE A 242 16.71 -11.53 -7.59
C ILE A 242 17.06 -11.51 -6.10
N MET A 243 16.18 -12.07 -5.26
CA MET A 243 16.40 -12.22 -3.82
C MET A 243 16.82 -13.65 -3.50
N PHE A 244 17.99 -13.81 -2.86
CA PHE A 244 18.47 -15.10 -2.38
C PHE A 244 17.93 -15.37 -0.97
N ASN A 245 17.39 -16.57 -0.72
CA ASN A 245 16.91 -16.96 0.60
C ASN A 245 18.05 -17.52 1.48
N PHE A 246 18.69 -16.66 2.27
CA PHE A 246 19.77 -17.02 3.20
C PHE A 246 19.33 -17.95 4.35
N LYS A 247 18.02 -18.15 4.54
CA LYS A 247 17.45 -19.00 5.59
C LYS A 247 16.70 -20.21 5.01
N THR A 248 17.00 -20.60 3.77
CA THR A 248 16.45 -21.83 3.20
C THR A 248 16.77 -23.04 4.08
N ALA A 249 15.81 -23.96 4.22
CA ALA A 249 15.95 -25.15 5.05
C ALA A 249 16.95 -26.16 4.46
N ASN A 250 17.20 -26.10 3.15
CA ASN A 250 18.19 -26.95 2.49
C ASN A 250 19.61 -26.41 2.78
N PRO A 251 20.46 -27.17 3.52
CA PRO A 251 21.78 -26.69 3.93
C PRO A 251 22.72 -26.43 2.75
N GLU A 252 22.69 -27.25 1.70
CA GLU A 252 23.55 -27.10 0.52
C GLU A 252 23.20 -25.81 -0.25
N ILE A 253 21.91 -25.56 -0.47
CA ILE A 253 21.46 -24.32 -1.12
C ILE A 253 21.79 -23.10 -0.25
N ARG A 254 21.65 -23.23 1.08
CA ARG A 254 21.99 -22.16 2.01
C ARG A 254 23.47 -21.79 1.94
N ASP A 255 24.36 -22.75 1.82
CA ASP A 255 25.80 -22.51 1.70
C ASP A 255 26.12 -21.79 0.37
N VAL A 256 25.50 -22.22 -0.73
CA VAL A 256 25.63 -21.56 -2.03
C VAL A 256 25.10 -20.11 -2.00
N PHE A 257 23.89 -19.90 -1.49
CA PHE A 257 23.27 -18.57 -1.42
C PHE A 257 24.00 -17.63 -0.45
N SER A 258 24.61 -18.17 0.61
CA SER A 258 25.41 -17.40 1.57
C SER A 258 26.77 -17.00 1.02
N ASN A 259 27.28 -17.69 0.00
CA ASN A 259 28.54 -17.35 -0.64
C ASN A 259 28.44 -16.06 -1.49
N VAL A 260 29.19 -15.02 -1.10
CA VAL A 260 29.20 -13.73 -1.81
C VAL A 260 29.76 -13.85 -3.23
N GLN A 261 30.71 -14.76 -3.47
CA GLN A 261 31.29 -14.96 -4.80
C GLN A 261 30.28 -15.59 -5.75
N PHE A 262 29.45 -16.52 -5.26
CA PHE A 262 28.34 -17.06 -6.03
C PHE A 262 27.34 -15.96 -6.43
N ARG A 263 26.88 -15.15 -5.47
CA ARG A 263 25.94 -14.05 -5.76
C ARG A 263 26.51 -13.02 -6.74
N ARG A 264 27.81 -12.74 -6.65
CA ARG A 264 28.53 -11.88 -7.62
C ARG A 264 28.57 -12.52 -9.01
N ALA A 265 28.89 -13.82 -9.09
CA ALA A 265 28.90 -14.54 -10.37
C ALA A 265 27.53 -14.54 -11.04
N VAL A 266 26.44 -14.80 -10.29
CA VAL A 266 25.06 -14.69 -10.80
C VAL A 266 24.75 -13.26 -11.24
N SER A 267 25.14 -12.24 -10.46
CA SER A 267 24.92 -10.84 -10.85
C SER A 267 25.65 -10.48 -12.14
N MET A 268 26.87 -10.99 -12.35
CA MET A 268 27.68 -10.73 -13.55
C MET A 268 27.20 -11.51 -14.78
N SER A 269 26.56 -12.67 -14.62
CA SER A 269 26.04 -13.45 -15.75
C SER A 269 24.74 -12.87 -16.33
N ILE A 270 24.05 -12.00 -15.59
CA ILE A 270 22.80 -11.38 -16.04
C ILE A 270 23.06 -10.27 -17.06
N GLN A 271 22.67 -10.52 -18.31
CA GLN A 271 22.62 -9.52 -19.38
C GLN A 271 21.39 -8.61 -19.20
N ARG A 272 21.50 -7.63 -18.29
CA ARG A 272 20.38 -6.77 -17.87
C ARG A 272 19.70 -6.03 -19.02
N GLN A 273 20.47 -5.50 -19.97
CA GLN A 273 19.89 -4.78 -21.10
C GLN A 273 19.10 -5.72 -22.00
N LEU A 274 19.64 -6.90 -22.31
CA LEU A 274 18.96 -7.92 -23.10
C LEU A 274 17.63 -8.36 -22.46
N LEU A 275 17.60 -8.50 -21.12
CA LEU A 275 16.37 -8.80 -20.39
C LEU A 275 15.33 -7.68 -20.54
N ILE A 276 15.75 -6.42 -20.47
CA ILE A 276 14.84 -5.27 -20.65
C ILE A 276 14.31 -5.24 -22.09
N ASP A 277 15.18 -5.41 -23.08
CA ASP A 277 14.82 -5.35 -24.49
C ASP A 277 13.81 -6.46 -24.86
N ILE A 278 14.01 -7.67 -24.34
CA ILE A 278 13.16 -8.83 -24.66
C ILE A 278 11.93 -8.93 -23.76
N ALA A 279 12.11 -8.95 -22.43
CA ALA A 279 11.02 -9.25 -21.50
C ALA A 279 10.16 -8.02 -21.19
N ALA A 280 10.76 -6.83 -21.16
CA ALA A 280 10.07 -5.58 -20.87
C ALA A 280 9.83 -4.73 -22.12
N PHE A 281 10.13 -5.24 -23.32
CA PHE A 281 9.96 -4.52 -24.60
C PHE A 281 10.65 -3.15 -24.59
N GLY A 282 11.86 -3.08 -24.01
CA GLY A 282 12.63 -1.84 -23.89
C GLY A 282 12.19 -0.91 -22.74
N GLN A 283 11.19 -1.30 -21.94
CA GLN A 283 10.70 -0.49 -20.82
C GLN A 283 11.58 -0.70 -19.58
N GLY A 284 12.35 0.34 -19.21
CA GLY A 284 13.16 0.38 -17.99
C GLY A 284 14.64 0.61 -18.25
N GLU A 285 15.44 0.61 -17.19
CA GLU A 285 16.88 0.83 -17.24
C GLU A 285 17.65 -0.20 -16.41
N PRO A 286 18.85 -0.63 -16.84
CA PRO A 286 19.67 -1.55 -16.04
C PRO A 286 20.05 -0.98 -14.67
N SER A 287 19.60 -1.65 -13.60
CA SER A 287 20.11 -1.37 -12.24
C SER A 287 21.45 -2.09 -12.01
N ARG A 288 22.54 -1.31 -11.94
CA ARG A 288 23.92 -1.82 -11.82
C ARG A 288 24.51 -1.68 -10.41
N TYR A 289 23.82 -0.98 -9.52
CA TYR A 289 24.29 -0.72 -8.17
C TYR A 289 23.56 -1.59 -7.16
N ALA A 290 24.31 -2.16 -6.22
CA ALA A 290 23.75 -3.00 -5.15
C ALA A 290 22.78 -2.24 -4.24
N SER A 291 22.85 -0.90 -4.22
CA SER A 291 21.91 -0.04 -3.51
C SER A 291 20.53 0.04 -4.16
N GLY A 292 20.36 -0.44 -5.40
CA GLY A 292 19.14 -0.24 -6.18
C GLY A 292 18.88 1.23 -6.52
N VAL A 293 19.82 2.13 -6.29
CA VAL A 293 19.58 3.54 -6.64
C VAL A 293 19.73 3.66 -8.15
N SER A 294 18.61 3.79 -8.87
CA SER A 294 18.64 4.04 -10.31
C SER A 294 19.34 5.38 -10.58
N PRO A 295 19.96 5.57 -11.75
CA PRO A 295 20.51 6.87 -12.14
C PRO A 295 19.51 8.03 -12.04
N GLN A 296 18.21 7.74 -12.06
CA GLN A 296 17.13 8.73 -11.98
C GLN A 296 17.03 9.41 -10.61
N PHE A 297 17.51 8.77 -9.53
CA PHE A 297 17.60 9.43 -8.21
C PHE A 297 18.82 10.36 -8.07
N LYS A 298 19.70 10.44 -9.08
CA LYS A 298 20.85 11.36 -9.08
C LYS A 298 20.44 12.83 -9.15
N THR A 299 19.27 13.16 -9.70
CA THR A 299 18.85 14.54 -9.95
C THR A 299 18.32 15.26 -8.70
N GLY A 300 17.96 14.54 -7.62
CA GLY A 300 17.41 15.16 -6.40
C GLY A 300 18.13 14.82 -5.08
N LEU A 301 18.55 13.56 -4.87
CA LEU A 301 19.00 13.09 -3.55
C LEU A 301 20.51 13.22 -3.30
N ILE A 302 21.34 13.19 -4.35
CA ILE A 302 22.80 13.14 -4.16
C ILE A 302 23.40 14.53 -3.92
N ARG A 303 22.78 15.62 -4.40
CA ARG A 303 23.30 16.99 -4.18
C ARG A 303 23.21 17.45 -2.72
N SER A 304 22.25 16.95 -1.93
CA SER A 304 22.14 17.27 -0.51
C SER A 304 23.03 16.38 0.36
N ALA A 305 23.20 15.11 0.01
CA ALA A 305 24.04 14.17 0.75
C ALA A 305 25.55 14.43 0.60
N GLN A 306 26.01 14.88 -0.57
CA GLN A 306 27.43 15.21 -0.81
C GLN A 306 27.88 16.52 -0.16
N LYS A 307 26.98 17.45 0.18
CA LYS A 307 27.36 18.69 0.86
C LYS A 307 27.69 18.50 2.36
N ASN A 308 27.21 17.45 2.99
CA ASN A 308 27.34 17.23 4.44
C ASN A 308 28.35 16.14 4.83
N THR A 309 29.06 15.51 3.88
CA THR A 309 29.99 14.41 4.15
C THR A 309 31.46 14.72 3.86
N CYS A 310 31.79 15.98 3.54
CA CYS A 310 33.18 16.45 3.45
C CYS A 310 33.41 17.72 4.29
N ARG A 311 33.12 17.64 5.60
CA ARG A 311 33.71 18.52 6.62
C ARG A 311 33.82 17.78 7.95
N SER A 312 34.85 16.96 8.05
CA SER A 312 35.58 16.60 9.28
C SER A 312 36.82 15.82 8.87
#